data_AF-A0A2D6AL63-F1
#
_entry.id   AF-A0A2D6AL63-F1
#
_cell.length_a   1.000
_cell.length_b   1.000
_cell.length_c   1.000
_cell.angle_alpha   90.00
_cell.angle_beta   90.00
_cell.angle_gamma   90.00
#
_symmetry.space_group_name_H-M   'P 1'
#
loop_
_entity.id
_entity.type
_entity.pdbx_description
1 polymer ?
#
loop_
_entity_poly.entity_id
_entity_poly.type
_entity_poly.pdbx_seq_one_letter_code
_entity_poly.pdbx_strand_id
1 'polypeptide(L)'
;MLDSFAKIYTVGDRETVDLFKGDVTITEKIDGSFFAFGIEDGKLAFRSRRTVIQPNTVDGLFGKTVVAVTEREELIRGFELETPGITFYGEAVNKPKHNKIAYEIAPNGNIVLWGVRFGDVFFDHHAVIRVAEILALPVTQLLTVTPLTVEHLEETIKSTPSMLGGQMEGVVIRSHDHVDVYDNLPIHAKLVGQAFREKMESKSTSKKPTLGKIYDLFDDDAKAARWRKAIQHMDEEGRLTGTVRDIGPMMGELARDFKEESHDDIKEMLYKIFMPDIIKHVQSGAPDWYKRKLQDDMEGQ
;
A
#
# COMPACT_ATOMS: atom_id res chain seq x y z
N MET A 1 -5.41 10.04 -20.42
CA MET A 1 -4.63 10.15 -19.17
C MET A 1 -4.26 8.76 -18.72
N LEU A 2 -2.97 8.46 -18.58
CA LEU A 2 -2.55 7.29 -17.80
C LEU A 2 -3.28 7.36 -16.45
N ASP A 3 -4.11 6.39 -16.12
CA ASP A 3 -4.96 6.51 -14.93
C ASP A 3 -4.15 6.42 -13.63
N SER A 4 -4.66 7.07 -12.59
CA SER A 4 -4.19 6.78 -11.25
C SER A 4 -4.60 5.36 -10.89
N PHE A 5 -3.67 4.58 -10.36
CA PHE A 5 -3.96 3.22 -9.93
C PHE A 5 -4.91 3.20 -8.72
N ALA A 6 -5.76 2.18 -8.69
CA ALA A 6 -6.73 1.93 -7.62
C ALA A 6 -6.06 1.85 -6.24
N LYS A 7 -6.87 2.04 -5.19
CA LYS A 7 -6.37 1.91 -3.82
C LYS A 7 -5.95 0.45 -3.57
N ILE A 8 -4.74 0.27 -3.02
CA ILE A 8 -4.32 -1.01 -2.45
C ILE A 8 -4.69 -1.00 -0.97
N TYR A 9 -5.58 -1.90 -0.58
CA TYR A 9 -6.05 -2.09 0.80
C TYR A 9 -5.00 -2.79 1.65
N THR A 10 -5.12 -2.69 2.97
CA THR A 10 -4.35 -3.52 3.90
C THR A 10 -5.14 -4.79 4.20
N VAL A 11 -4.47 -5.95 4.26
CA VAL A 11 -5.13 -7.19 4.73
C VAL A 11 -5.66 -6.96 6.15
N GLY A 12 -6.97 -7.11 6.31
CA GLY A 12 -7.71 -6.80 7.54
C GLY A 12 -8.67 -5.62 7.39
N ASP A 13 -8.52 -4.79 6.34
CA ASP A 13 -9.49 -3.76 5.99
C ASP A 13 -10.84 -4.41 5.69
N ARG A 14 -11.93 -3.67 5.91
CA ARG A 14 -13.31 -4.15 5.71
C ARG A 14 -13.53 -4.69 4.30
N GLU A 15 -12.90 -4.07 3.32
CA GLU A 15 -12.99 -4.44 1.90
C GLU A 15 -12.24 -5.75 1.58
N THR A 16 -11.38 -6.25 2.48
CA THR A 16 -10.55 -7.45 2.29
C THR A 16 -11.07 -8.69 3.03
N VAL A 17 -12.23 -8.62 3.68
CA VAL A 17 -12.77 -9.71 4.52
C VAL A 17 -12.90 -11.03 3.75
N ASP A 18 -13.27 -10.96 2.48
CA ASP A 18 -13.49 -12.13 1.62
C ASP A 18 -12.32 -12.39 0.64
N LEU A 19 -11.21 -11.68 0.79
CA LEU A 19 -10.07 -11.72 -0.13
C LEU A 19 -9.55 -13.15 -0.37
N PHE A 20 -9.54 -14.00 0.65
CA PHE A 20 -9.01 -15.36 0.58
C PHE A 20 -10.04 -16.43 0.21
N LYS A 21 -11.29 -16.05 -0.09
CA LYS A 21 -12.35 -17.01 -0.46
C LYS A 21 -12.34 -17.39 -1.95
N GLY A 22 -11.72 -16.57 -2.80
CA GLY A 22 -11.62 -16.79 -4.24
C GLY A 22 -10.19 -17.05 -4.70
N ASP A 23 -10.01 -17.10 -6.02
CA ASP A 23 -8.70 -17.23 -6.62
C ASP A 23 -7.93 -15.91 -6.50
N VAL A 24 -6.66 -16.00 -6.10
CA VAL A 24 -5.79 -14.86 -5.93
C VAL A 24 -4.42 -15.09 -6.58
N THR A 25 -3.79 -13.99 -6.98
CA THR A 25 -2.37 -13.95 -7.31
C THR A 25 -1.62 -13.24 -6.19
N ILE A 26 -0.51 -13.84 -5.74
CA ILE A 26 0.31 -13.32 -4.65
C ILE A 26 1.68 -13.02 -5.21
N THR A 27 2.10 -11.76 -5.16
CA THR A 27 3.43 -11.33 -5.61
C THR A 27 4.18 -10.67 -4.47
N GLU A 28 5.50 -10.65 -4.54
CA GLU A 28 6.30 -9.80 -3.66
C GLU A 28 5.86 -8.33 -3.76
N LYS A 29 5.78 -7.67 -2.60
CA LYS A 29 5.70 -6.22 -2.50
C LYS A 29 7.13 -5.66 -2.49
N ILE A 30 7.46 -4.85 -3.49
CA ILE A 30 8.71 -4.11 -3.56
C ILE A 30 8.55 -2.77 -2.83
N ASP A 31 9.55 -2.41 -2.03
CA ASP A 31 9.66 -1.16 -1.28
C ASP A 31 10.32 -0.10 -2.15
N GLY A 32 9.55 0.47 -3.07
CA GLY A 32 10.01 1.49 -3.99
C GLY A 32 9.04 2.66 -4.11
N SER A 33 8.94 3.18 -5.33
CA SER A 33 8.00 4.24 -5.69
C SER A 33 7.14 3.79 -6.86
N PHE A 34 5.82 3.93 -6.72
CA PHE A 34 4.90 3.65 -7.82
C PHE A 34 5.30 4.40 -9.09
N PHE A 35 5.35 3.68 -10.21
CA PHE A 35 5.63 4.23 -11.53
C PHE A 35 4.74 3.57 -12.59
N ALA A 36 4.06 4.38 -13.39
CA ALA A 36 3.29 3.92 -14.54
C ALA A 36 3.78 4.59 -15.82
N PHE A 37 3.71 3.87 -16.93
CA PHE A 37 4.10 4.37 -18.24
C PHE A 37 3.26 3.73 -19.35
N GLY A 38 3.21 4.38 -20.50
CA GLY A 38 2.47 3.96 -21.69
C GLY A 38 2.48 5.04 -22.76
N ILE A 39 1.72 4.85 -23.83
CA ILE A 39 1.55 5.88 -24.86
C ILE A 39 0.27 6.68 -24.55
N GLU A 40 0.41 8.00 -24.51
CA GLU A 40 -0.70 8.93 -24.35
C GLU A 40 -0.59 10.01 -25.42
N ASP A 41 -1.68 10.24 -26.16
CA ASP A 41 -1.73 11.20 -27.28
C ASP A 41 -0.56 11.05 -28.27
N GLY A 42 -0.18 9.79 -28.54
CA GLY A 42 0.91 9.42 -29.44
C GLY A 42 2.32 9.61 -28.87
N LYS A 43 2.47 9.99 -27.61
CA LYS A 43 3.76 10.22 -26.94
C LYS A 43 3.96 9.26 -25.78
N LEU A 44 5.20 8.86 -25.55
CA LEU A 44 5.55 8.14 -24.34
C LEU A 44 5.31 9.04 -23.11
N ALA A 45 4.52 8.54 -22.17
CA ALA A 45 4.11 9.25 -20.97
C ALA A 45 4.45 8.44 -19.72
N PHE A 46 4.64 9.16 -18.62
CA PHE A 46 5.08 8.61 -17.34
C PHE A 46 4.29 9.27 -16.22
N ARG A 47 4.02 8.53 -15.14
CA ARG A 47 3.44 9.11 -13.93
C ARG A 47 3.89 8.39 -12.67
N SER A 48 3.98 9.13 -11.58
CA SER A 48 3.90 8.58 -10.24
C SER A 48 2.42 8.41 -9.84
N ARG A 49 2.18 8.01 -8.60
CA ARG A 49 0.82 7.85 -8.11
C ARG A 49 0.05 9.17 -8.18
N ARG A 50 0.73 10.29 -7.92
CA ARG A 50 0.12 11.61 -7.71
C ARG A 50 0.43 12.63 -8.80
N THR A 51 1.50 12.45 -9.56
CA THR A 51 1.89 13.43 -10.59
C THR A 51 2.28 12.78 -11.90
N VAL A 52 2.09 13.51 -12.99
CA VAL A 52 2.73 13.23 -14.28
C VAL A 52 4.22 13.55 -14.15
N ILE A 53 5.06 12.67 -14.71
CA ILE A 53 6.52 12.82 -14.72
C ILE A 53 6.94 13.31 -16.12
N GLN A 54 7.79 14.34 -16.17
CA GLN A 54 8.24 14.91 -17.43
C GLN A 54 9.26 13.99 -18.11
N PRO A 55 9.17 13.74 -19.44
CA PRO A 55 10.10 12.85 -20.14
C PRO A 55 11.58 13.23 -20.04
N ASN A 56 11.89 14.52 -19.89
CA ASN A 56 13.26 15.04 -19.78
C ASN A 56 13.79 15.02 -18.34
N THR A 57 13.09 14.37 -17.42
CA THR A 57 13.56 14.22 -16.03
C THR A 57 14.72 13.24 -16.03
N VAL A 58 15.95 13.78 -16.05
CA VAL A 58 17.20 13.00 -15.97
C VAL A 58 17.77 12.95 -14.55
N ASP A 59 17.36 13.89 -13.70
CA ASP A 59 17.76 13.99 -12.30
C ASP A 59 16.60 13.60 -11.36
N GLY A 60 16.94 13.22 -10.12
CA GLY A 60 15.97 12.88 -9.09
C GLY A 60 15.55 11.40 -9.08
N LEU A 61 14.45 11.11 -8.37
CA LEU A 61 14.07 9.74 -8.00
C LEU A 61 13.83 8.83 -9.21
N PHE A 62 13.14 9.35 -10.23
CA PHE A 62 12.70 8.59 -11.39
C PHE A 62 13.63 8.70 -12.60
N GLY A 63 14.69 9.51 -12.55
CA GLY A 63 15.49 9.84 -13.73
C GLY A 63 16.03 8.61 -14.47
N LYS A 64 16.61 7.65 -13.73
CA LYS A 64 17.10 6.40 -14.33
C LYS A 64 15.99 5.51 -14.90
N THR A 65 14.83 5.49 -14.23
CA THR A 65 13.66 4.73 -14.69
C THR A 65 13.10 5.33 -15.98
N VAL A 66 13.01 6.65 -16.07
CA VAL A 66 12.57 7.36 -17.28
C VAL A 66 13.51 7.08 -18.46
N VAL A 67 14.83 7.15 -18.24
CA VAL A 67 15.82 6.81 -19.28
C VAL A 67 15.63 5.37 -19.75
N ALA A 68 15.56 4.41 -18.82
CA ALA A 68 15.40 3.00 -19.17
C ALA A 68 14.11 2.70 -19.93
N VAL A 69 12.99 3.32 -19.56
CA VAL A 69 11.72 3.14 -20.28
C VAL A 69 11.74 3.84 -21.65
N THR A 70 12.41 4.99 -21.76
CA THR A 70 12.57 5.71 -23.05
C THR A 70 13.40 4.88 -24.05
N GLU A 71 14.45 4.20 -23.59
CA GLU A 71 15.23 3.26 -24.42
C GLU A 71 14.38 2.10 -24.99
N ARG A 72 13.20 1.86 -24.41
CA ARG A 72 12.25 0.80 -24.83
C ARG A 72 11.05 1.36 -25.58
N GLU A 73 11.06 2.63 -25.96
CA GLU A 73 9.91 3.30 -26.58
C GLU A 73 9.40 2.57 -27.82
N GLU A 74 10.28 2.06 -28.69
CA GLU A 74 9.85 1.32 -29.89
C GLU A 74 9.05 0.07 -29.55
N LEU A 75 9.46 -0.70 -28.53
CA LEU A 75 8.75 -1.89 -28.06
C LEU A 75 7.40 -1.52 -27.45
N ILE A 76 7.37 -0.45 -26.64
CA ILE A 76 6.17 0.07 -26.01
C ILE A 76 5.16 0.54 -27.08
N ARG A 77 5.64 1.19 -28.14
CA ARG A 77 4.81 1.56 -29.30
C ARG A 77 4.29 0.35 -30.06
N GLY A 78 5.05 -0.74 -30.11
CA GLY A 78 4.58 -2.03 -30.63
C GLY A 78 3.36 -2.53 -29.86
N PHE A 79 3.43 -2.56 -28.53
CA PHE A 79 2.29 -2.92 -27.69
C PHE A 79 1.10 -1.98 -27.85
N GLU A 80 1.33 -0.66 -27.93
CA GLU A 80 0.26 0.31 -28.16
C GLU A 80 -0.42 0.11 -29.53
N LEU A 81 0.32 -0.26 -30.57
CA LEU A 81 -0.24 -0.52 -31.89
C LEU A 81 -1.18 -1.74 -31.88
N GLU A 82 -0.82 -2.78 -31.13
CA GLU A 82 -1.63 -3.99 -30.98
C GLU A 82 -2.79 -3.81 -29.99
N THR A 83 -2.55 -3.06 -28.91
CA THR A 83 -3.48 -2.83 -27.80
C THR A 83 -3.48 -1.35 -27.40
N PRO A 84 -4.22 -0.48 -28.12
CA PRO A 84 -4.21 0.96 -27.86
C PRO A 84 -4.67 1.32 -26.44
N GLY A 85 -3.95 2.18 -25.75
CA GLY A 85 -4.22 2.55 -24.36
C GLY A 85 -3.68 1.56 -23.32
N ILE A 86 -2.75 0.68 -23.71
CA ILE A 86 -2.08 -0.22 -22.76
C ILE A 86 -1.22 0.58 -21.77
N THR A 87 -1.34 0.23 -20.49
CA THR A 87 -0.58 0.85 -19.41
C THR A 87 0.24 -0.19 -18.66
N PHE A 88 1.51 0.12 -18.43
CA PHE A 88 2.44 -0.70 -17.68
C PHE A 88 2.63 -0.09 -16.30
N TYR A 89 2.67 -0.96 -15.28
CA TYR A 89 2.82 -0.58 -13.89
C TYR A 89 4.01 -1.30 -13.28
N GLY A 90 4.84 -0.52 -12.59
CA GLY A 90 5.99 -1.03 -11.89
C GLY A 90 6.32 -0.23 -10.64
N GLU A 91 7.30 -0.73 -9.92
CA GLU A 91 7.86 -0.11 -8.73
C GLU A 91 9.28 0.37 -9.04
N ALA A 92 9.49 1.69 -9.05
CA ALA A 92 10.79 2.29 -9.29
C ALA A 92 11.69 2.15 -8.06
N VAL A 93 12.89 1.63 -8.26
CA VAL A 93 13.91 1.42 -7.23
C VAL A 93 15.25 1.93 -7.78
N ASN A 94 15.65 3.13 -7.38
CA ASN A 94 16.81 3.83 -7.97
C ASN A 94 18.15 3.36 -7.37
N LYS A 95 18.11 2.87 -6.13
CA LYS A 95 19.29 2.41 -5.37
C LYS A 95 18.90 1.25 -4.45
N PRO A 96 19.83 0.37 -4.06
CA PRO A 96 19.51 -0.78 -3.21
C PRO A 96 18.84 -0.38 -1.90
N LYS A 97 19.29 0.71 -1.26
CA LYS A 97 18.56 1.34 -0.15
C LYS A 97 17.75 2.55 -0.64
N HIS A 98 16.62 2.28 -1.29
CA HIS A 98 15.72 3.30 -1.82
C HIS A 98 14.85 3.91 -0.71
N ASN A 99 14.25 3.04 0.12
CA ASN A 99 13.31 3.43 1.15
C ASN A 99 13.68 2.81 2.52
N LYS A 100 12.80 2.02 3.14
CA LYS A 100 13.05 1.45 4.47
C LYS A 100 13.93 0.22 4.35
N ILE A 101 13.65 -0.64 3.36
CA ILE A 101 14.41 -1.84 3.10
C ILE A 101 15.65 -1.50 2.26
N ALA A 102 16.75 -2.14 2.64
CA ALA A 102 17.97 -2.15 1.83
C ALA A 102 18.03 -3.50 1.12
N TYR A 103 17.83 -3.45 -0.19
CA TYR A 103 18.08 -4.55 -1.10
C TYR A 103 19.59 -4.71 -1.33
N GLU A 104 19.98 -5.84 -1.89
CA GLU A 104 21.37 -6.09 -2.28
C GLU A 104 21.68 -5.52 -3.67
N ILE A 105 20.70 -5.56 -4.57
CA ILE A 105 20.81 -5.05 -5.94
C ILE A 105 19.71 -4.04 -6.27
N ALA A 106 19.99 -3.16 -7.23
CA ALA A 106 18.96 -2.39 -7.91
C ALA A 106 18.47 -3.18 -9.15
N PRO A 107 17.16 -3.17 -9.45
CA PRO A 107 16.63 -3.86 -10.62
C PRO A 107 17.15 -3.26 -11.93
N ASN A 108 17.22 -4.08 -12.98
CA ASN A 108 17.50 -3.59 -14.33
C ASN A 108 16.47 -2.52 -14.72
N GLY A 109 16.94 -1.41 -15.31
CA GLY A 109 16.10 -0.27 -15.64
C GLY A 109 15.52 0.49 -14.43
N ASN A 110 16.00 0.20 -13.21
CA ASN A 110 15.54 0.83 -11.97
C ASN A 110 14.02 0.73 -11.75
N ILE A 111 13.40 -0.34 -12.25
CA ILE A 111 11.97 -0.63 -12.10
C ILE A 111 11.73 -2.13 -12.04
N VAL A 112 10.77 -2.56 -11.22
CA VAL A 112 10.22 -3.91 -11.24
C VAL A 112 8.77 -3.85 -11.70
N LEU A 113 8.42 -4.47 -12.82
CA LEU A 113 7.05 -4.55 -13.30
C LEU A 113 6.20 -5.43 -12.39
N TRP A 114 4.95 -5.06 -12.18
CA TRP A 114 3.99 -5.87 -11.41
C TRP A 114 2.60 -5.91 -12.05
N GLY A 115 2.35 -5.09 -13.07
CA GLY A 115 1.05 -5.03 -13.72
C GLY A 115 1.09 -4.51 -15.14
N VAL A 116 0.16 -5.00 -15.95
CA VAL A 116 -0.18 -4.48 -17.26
C VAL A 116 -1.70 -4.40 -17.30
N ARG A 117 -2.24 -3.31 -17.83
CA ARG A 117 -3.68 -3.07 -17.89
C ARG A 117 -4.09 -2.51 -19.24
N PHE A 118 -5.25 -2.92 -19.72
CA PHE A 118 -5.94 -2.33 -20.85
C PHE A 118 -7.41 -2.11 -20.47
N GLY A 119 -7.89 -0.86 -20.56
CA GLY A 119 -9.16 -0.47 -19.97
C GLY A 119 -9.22 -0.82 -18.49
N ASP A 120 -10.25 -1.55 -18.09
CA ASP A 120 -10.47 -2.02 -16.71
C ASP A 120 -9.88 -3.41 -16.43
N VAL A 121 -9.22 -4.02 -17.44
CA VAL A 121 -8.72 -5.40 -17.35
C VAL A 121 -7.24 -5.43 -17.03
N PHE A 122 -6.90 -6.04 -15.91
CA PHE A 122 -5.53 -6.41 -15.59
C PHE A 122 -5.15 -7.72 -16.26
N PHE A 123 -3.95 -7.76 -16.82
CA PHE A 123 -3.40 -8.97 -17.40
C PHE A 123 -3.03 -9.94 -16.27
N ASP A 124 -3.19 -11.24 -16.53
CA ASP A 124 -2.71 -12.27 -15.62
C ASP A 124 -1.18 -12.19 -15.48
N HIS A 125 -0.65 -12.74 -14.39
CA HIS A 125 0.77 -12.61 -14.07
C HIS A 125 1.69 -13.28 -15.10
N HIS A 126 1.25 -14.36 -15.78
CA HIS A 126 2.03 -14.98 -16.85
C HIS A 126 2.13 -14.07 -18.08
N ALA A 127 1.07 -13.32 -18.41
CA ALA A 127 1.12 -12.31 -19.44
C ALA A 127 2.04 -11.13 -19.05
N VAL A 128 2.03 -10.71 -17.78
CA VAL A 128 2.99 -9.69 -17.27
C VAL A 128 4.44 -10.19 -17.41
N ILE A 129 4.72 -11.46 -17.11
CA ILE A 129 6.06 -12.06 -17.29
C ILE A 129 6.49 -11.96 -18.77
N ARG A 130 5.64 -12.35 -19.72
CA ARG A 130 5.97 -12.29 -21.16
C ARG A 130 6.25 -10.85 -21.62
N VAL A 131 5.45 -9.90 -21.16
CA VAL A 131 5.67 -8.47 -21.44
C VAL A 131 7.01 -8.01 -20.87
N ALA A 132 7.31 -8.39 -19.62
CA ALA A 132 8.55 -8.02 -18.95
C ALA A 132 9.79 -8.60 -19.65
N GLU A 133 9.71 -9.84 -20.16
CA GLU A 133 10.74 -10.46 -20.99
C GLU A 133 10.99 -9.68 -22.29
N ILE A 134 9.92 -9.31 -23.01
CA ILE A 134 10.03 -8.50 -24.24
C ILE A 134 10.67 -7.14 -23.94
N LEU A 135 10.25 -6.49 -22.87
CA LEU A 135 10.81 -5.21 -22.43
C LEU A 135 12.19 -5.36 -21.76
N ALA A 136 12.70 -6.58 -21.54
CA ALA A 136 13.91 -6.82 -20.75
C ALA A 136 13.91 -6.06 -19.40
N LEU A 137 12.79 -6.13 -18.69
CA LEU A 137 12.59 -5.57 -17.34
C LEU A 137 12.29 -6.70 -16.35
N PRO A 138 12.71 -6.59 -15.08
CA PRO A 138 12.33 -7.57 -14.07
C PRO A 138 10.85 -7.43 -13.71
N VAL A 139 10.25 -8.54 -13.26
CA VAL A 139 8.85 -8.63 -12.82
C VAL A 139 8.80 -9.18 -11.40
N THR A 140 7.90 -8.67 -10.57
CA THR A 140 7.73 -9.10 -9.18
C THR A 140 7.59 -10.61 -9.08
N GLN A 141 8.33 -11.24 -8.17
CA GLN A 141 8.26 -12.69 -8.00
C GLN A 141 6.85 -13.15 -7.62
N LEU A 142 6.38 -14.21 -8.28
CA LEU A 142 5.16 -14.92 -7.95
C LEU A 142 5.41 -15.84 -6.75
N LEU A 143 4.51 -15.81 -5.77
CA LEU A 143 4.61 -16.58 -4.54
C LEU A 143 3.48 -17.60 -4.47
N THR A 144 3.83 -18.83 -4.09
CA THR A 144 2.87 -19.89 -3.82
C THR A 144 2.75 -20.06 -2.31
N VAL A 145 1.56 -19.81 -1.76
CA VAL A 145 1.30 -19.90 -0.32
C VAL A 145 0.14 -20.85 -0.08
N THR A 146 0.42 -21.98 0.56
CA THR A 146 -0.56 -23.02 0.85
C THR A 146 -0.33 -23.57 2.26
N PRO A 147 -1.36 -23.59 3.13
CA PRO A 147 -2.69 -22.99 2.96
C PRO A 147 -2.65 -21.46 2.88
N LEU A 148 -3.58 -20.87 2.12
CA LEU A 148 -3.73 -19.43 1.99
C LEU A 148 -4.33 -18.83 3.28
N THR A 149 -3.46 -18.46 4.20
CA THR A 149 -3.81 -17.85 5.49
C THR A 149 -2.82 -16.74 5.81
N VAL A 150 -3.22 -15.79 6.68
CA VAL A 150 -2.35 -14.69 7.10
C VAL A 150 -1.05 -15.21 7.73
N GLU A 151 -1.13 -16.24 8.58
CA GLU A 151 0.04 -16.85 9.24
C GLU A 151 1.06 -17.39 8.22
N HIS A 152 0.60 -18.11 7.19
CA HIS A 152 1.48 -18.65 6.16
C HIS A 152 2.03 -17.56 5.23
N LEU A 153 1.29 -16.47 5.01
CA LEU A 153 1.81 -15.29 4.31
C LEU A 153 2.92 -14.62 5.12
N GLU A 154 2.73 -14.45 6.43
CA GLU A 154 3.75 -13.89 7.33
C GLU A 154 5.01 -14.76 7.38
N GLU A 155 4.86 -16.08 7.44
CA GLU A 155 5.99 -17.02 7.34
C GLU A 155 6.71 -16.92 5.98
N THR A 156 5.95 -16.81 4.89
CA THR A 156 6.51 -16.62 3.54
C THR A 156 7.33 -15.34 3.46
N ILE A 157 6.82 -14.22 3.96
CA ILE A 157 7.54 -12.93 3.98
C ILE A 157 8.83 -13.03 4.82
N LYS A 158 8.80 -13.79 5.92
CA LYS A 158 9.95 -13.94 6.82
C LYS A 158 11.05 -14.85 6.26
N SER A 159 10.64 -15.92 5.58
CA SER A 159 11.55 -17.00 5.16
C SER A 159 12.05 -16.86 3.72
N THR A 160 11.32 -16.12 2.88
CA THR A 160 11.66 -15.94 1.46
C THR A 160 12.46 -14.66 1.27
N PRO A 161 13.66 -14.72 0.66
CA PRO A 161 14.41 -13.51 0.32
C PRO A 161 13.66 -12.69 -0.75
N SER A 162 13.92 -11.39 -0.78
CA SER A 162 13.48 -10.54 -1.87
C SER A 162 14.14 -10.96 -3.18
N MET A 163 13.44 -10.82 -4.32
CA MET A 163 14.05 -10.98 -5.64
C MET A 163 15.21 -9.99 -5.91
N LEU A 164 15.29 -8.90 -5.14
CA LEU A 164 16.38 -7.92 -5.18
C LEU A 164 17.48 -8.20 -4.12
N GLY A 165 17.42 -9.36 -3.45
CA GLY A 165 18.29 -9.74 -2.35
C GLY A 165 17.92 -9.05 -1.03
N GLY A 166 18.33 -9.63 0.09
CA GLY A 166 17.90 -9.19 1.43
C GLY A 166 16.47 -9.58 1.80
N GLN A 167 15.87 -8.83 2.73
CA GLN A 167 14.56 -9.15 3.31
C GLN A 167 13.41 -8.63 2.43
N MET A 168 12.37 -9.45 2.26
CA MET A 168 11.12 -9.06 1.62
C MET A 168 10.33 -8.04 2.46
N GLU A 169 9.74 -7.04 1.82
CA GLU A 169 8.86 -6.07 2.51
C GLU A 169 7.55 -6.71 2.95
N GLY A 170 6.95 -7.47 2.03
CA GLY A 170 5.62 -7.98 2.16
C GLY A 170 5.15 -8.62 0.87
N VAL A 171 3.84 -8.82 0.78
CA VAL A 171 3.17 -9.35 -0.41
C VAL A 171 2.03 -8.45 -0.84
N VAL A 172 1.75 -8.45 -2.14
CA VAL A 172 0.52 -7.93 -2.72
C VAL A 172 -0.34 -9.11 -3.17
N ILE A 173 -1.59 -9.11 -2.76
CA ILE A 173 -2.60 -10.13 -3.07
C ILE A 173 -3.62 -9.48 -4.00
N ARG A 174 -3.74 -9.98 -5.21
CA ARG A 174 -4.72 -9.55 -6.22
C ARG A 174 -5.82 -10.59 -6.31
N SER A 175 -7.05 -10.21 -6.00
CA SER A 175 -8.21 -11.07 -6.23
C SER A 175 -8.60 -11.07 -7.71
N HIS A 176 -9.05 -12.20 -8.23
CA HIS A 176 -9.65 -12.30 -9.56
C HIS A 176 -11.18 -12.21 -9.52
N ASP A 177 -11.77 -12.55 -8.38
CA ASP A 177 -13.23 -12.72 -8.24
C ASP A 177 -13.90 -11.60 -7.46
N HIS A 178 -13.13 -10.78 -6.74
CA HIS A 178 -13.65 -9.70 -5.91
C HIS A 178 -13.23 -8.34 -6.46
N VAL A 179 -14.23 -7.48 -6.67
CA VAL A 179 -14.04 -6.11 -7.15
C VAL A 179 -14.38 -5.10 -6.06
N ASP A 180 -13.72 -3.95 -6.12
CA ASP A 180 -13.99 -2.80 -5.28
C ASP A 180 -15.36 -2.19 -5.60
N VAL A 181 -16.11 -1.78 -4.58
CA VAL A 181 -17.47 -1.28 -4.74
C VAL A 181 -17.58 0.12 -5.36
N TYR A 182 -16.48 0.89 -5.37
CA TYR A 182 -16.44 2.26 -5.87
C TYR A 182 -15.97 2.35 -7.31
N ASP A 183 -14.92 1.61 -7.67
CA ASP A 183 -14.33 1.66 -9.01
C ASP A 183 -14.58 0.39 -9.85
N ASN A 184 -15.16 -0.66 -9.24
CA ASN A 184 -15.45 -1.94 -9.88
C ASN A 184 -14.20 -2.63 -10.47
N LEU A 185 -13.01 -2.28 -9.98
CA LEU A 185 -11.75 -2.92 -10.33
C LEU A 185 -11.41 -4.04 -9.33
N PRO A 186 -10.59 -5.03 -9.73
CA PRO A 186 -10.19 -6.10 -8.82
C PRO A 186 -9.54 -5.59 -7.53
N ILE A 187 -9.92 -6.19 -6.40
CA ILE A 187 -9.37 -5.81 -5.09
C ILE A 187 -7.89 -6.20 -5.02
N HIS A 188 -7.06 -5.22 -4.70
CA HIS A 188 -5.66 -5.40 -4.35
C HIS A 188 -5.47 -5.15 -2.87
N ALA A 189 -4.84 -6.10 -2.17
CA ALA A 189 -4.47 -5.95 -0.77
C ALA A 189 -2.97 -6.13 -0.56
N LYS A 190 -2.41 -5.47 0.44
CA LYS A 190 -1.02 -5.62 0.87
C LYS A 190 -0.95 -6.20 2.28
N LEU A 191 0.04 -7.06 2.49
CA LEU A 191 0.47 -7.47 3.82
C LEU A 191 1.97 -7.22 3.94
N VAL A 192 2.36 -6.34 4.85
CA VAL A 192 3.75 -6.02 5.16
C VAL A 192 4.20 -6.89 6.34
N GLY A 193 5.39 -7.49 6.25
CA GLY A 193 5.84 -8.52 7.19
C GLY A 193 5.88 -8.11 8.66
N GLN A 194 5.73 -9.08 9.55
CA GLN A 194 5.61 -8.87 11.00
C GLN A 194 6.79 -8.11 11.63
N ALA A 195 8.04 -8.16 11.15
CA ALA A 195 9.11 -7.29 11.66
C ALA A 195 8.78 -5.77 11.55
N PHE A 196 7.82 -5.41 10.68
CA PHE A 196 7.26 -4.07 10.54
C PHE A 196 6.17 -3.77 11.59
N ARG A 197 5.40 -4.77 12.03
CA ARG A 197 4.37 -4.70 13.08
C ARG A 197 4.89 -5.01 14.49
N GLU A 198 5.88 -5.89 14.66
CA GLU A 198 6.52 -6.27 15.92
C GLU A 198 7.35 -5.13 16.52
N LYS A 199 7.89 -4.21 15.70
CA LYS A 199 8.37 -2.91 16.19
C LYS A 199 7.26 -2.09 16.84
N MET A 200 6.00 -2.27 16.42
CA MET A 200 4.82 -1.64 17.02
C MET A 200 4.18 -2.46 18.15
N GLU A 201 4.41 -3.78 18.24
CA GLU A 201 3.83 -4.66 19.27
C GLU A 201 4.75 -4.94 20.47
N SER A 202 5.85 -4.21 20.65
CA SER A 202 6.73 -4.46 21.79
C SER A 202 6.00 -4.20 23.14
N LYS A 203 5.74 -5.33 23.84
CA LYS A 203 5.30 -5.53 25.24
C LYS A 203 3.79 -5.42 25.55
N SER A 204 3.03 -6.43 25.14
CA SER A 204 1.73 -6.73 25.78
C SER A 204 1.91 -7.58 27.06
N THR A 205 1.87 -6.92 28.22
CA THR A 205 1.43 -7.56 29.48
C THR A 205 0.01 -7.08 29.78
N SER A 206 -0.95 -7.99 29.68
CA SER A 206 -2.28 -8.12 30.35
C SER A 206 -3.10 -6.90 30.84
N LYS A 207 -2.75 -5.66 30.50
CA LYS A 207 -3.45 -4.44 30.95
C LYS A 207 -4.34 -3.87 29.84
N LYS A 208 -5.49 -3.33 30.25
CA LYS A 208 -6.42 -2.54 29.41
C LYS A 208 -5.63 -1.66 28.43
N PRO A 209 -6.03 -1.60 27.15
CA PRO A 209 -5.43 -0.66 26.22
C PRO A 209 -5.62 0.77 26.77
N THR A 210 -4.57 1.59 26.68
CA THR A 210 -4.56 2.99 27.12
C THR A 210 -4.18 3.88 25.95
N LEU A 211 -4.44 5.19 26.05
CA LEU A 211 -3.92 6.17 25.08
C LEU A 211 -2.40 6.06 24.89
N GLY A 212 -1.66 5.70 25.94
CA GLY A 212 -0.21 5.45 25.85
C GLY A 212 0.16 4.40 24.81
N LYS A 213 -0.61 3.30 24.72
CA LYS A 213 -0.36 2.24 23.72
C LYS A 213 -0.55 2.71 22.28
N ILE A 214 -1.40 3.72 22.05
CA ILE A 214 -1.53 4.33 20.72
C ILE A 214 -0.27 5.13 20.38
N TYR A 215 0.31 5.86 21.33
CA TYR A 215 1.55 6.59 21.11
C TYR A 215 2.76 5.66 20.94
N ASP A 216 2.76 4.50 21.60
CA ASP A 216 3.82 3.49 21.47
C ASP A 216 3.91 2.91 20.05
N LEU A 217 2.84 2.97 19.23
CA LEU A 217 2.88 2.63 17.81
C LEU A 217 3.78 3.58 16.99
N PHE A 218 4.04 4.77 17.52
CA PHE A 218 4.88 5.78 16.92
C PHE A 218 6.13 5.98 17.78
N ASP A 219 6.96 4.95 17.86
CA ASP A 219 8.33 5.12 18.34
C ASP A 219 9.15 5.98 17.37
N ASP A 220 10.39 6.31 17.73
CA ASP A 220 11.21 7.21 16.93
C ASP A 220 11.61 6.62 15.58
N ASP A 221 11.72 5.29 15.47
CA ASP A 221 12.01 4.59 14.22
C ASP A 221 10.80 4.62 13.27
N ALA A 222 9.59 4.38 13.80
CA ALA A 222 8.33 4.45 13.09
C ALA A 222 8.04 5.88 12.62
N LYS A 223 8.31 6.89 13.45
CA LYS A 223 8.24 8.31 13.06
C LYS A 223 9.23 8.62 11.94
N ALA A 224 10.50 8.25 12.12
CA ALA A 224 11.53 8.52 11.14
C ALA A 224 11.24 7.85 9.79
N ALA A 225 10.62 6.67 9.78
CA ALA A 225 10.16 6.02 8.55
C ALA A 225 9.08 6.84 7.84
N ARG A 226 8.06 7.33 8.57
CA ARG A 226 7.03 8.21 7.98
C ARG A 226 7.59 9.54 7.49
N TRP A 227 8.54 10.12 8.21
CA TRP A 227 9.23 11.34 7.79
C TRP A 227 9.98 11.14 6.48
N ARG A 228 10.72 10.03 6.35
CA ARG A 228 11.41 9.67 5.10
C ARG A 228 10.44 9.48 3.94
N LYS A 229 9.31 8.81 4.18
CA LYS A 229 8.24 8.62 3.18
C LYS A 229 7.60 9.95 2.74
N ALA A 230 7.35 10.86 3.68
CA ALA A 230 6.82 12.19 3.36
C ALA A 230 7.79 12.98 2.48
N ILE A 231 9.10 12.95 2.79
CA ILE A 231 10.15 13.57 1.96
C ILE A 231 10.18 12.93 0.57
N GLN A 232 10.12 11.60 0.49
CA GLN A 232 10.11 10.86 -0.77
C GLN A 232 8.92 11.26 -1.64
N HIS A 233 7.69 11.28 -1.12
CA HIS A 233 6.52 11.72 -1.89
C HIS A 233 6.66 13.18 -2.35
N MET A 234 7.20 14.07 -1.52
CA MET A 234 7.44 15.46 -1.91
C MET A 234 8.47 15.57 -3.04
N ASP A 235 9.50 14.72 -3.03
CA ASP A 235 10.50 14.63 -4.10
C ASP A 235 9.89 14.05 -5.40
N GLU A 236 9.08 12.99 -5.29
CA GLU A 236 8.32 12.40 -6.41
C GLU A 236 7.40 13.42 -7.10
N GLU A 237 6.83 14.34 -6.32
CA GLU A 237 5.95 15.41 -6.79
C GLU A 237 6.74 16.67 -7.25
N GLY A 238 8.07 16.69 -7.14
CA GLY A 238 8.91 17.84 -7.49
C GLY A 238 8.67 19.06 -6.60
N ARG A 239 8.15 18.85 -5.39
CA ARG A 239 7.77 19.92 -4.43
C ARG A 239 8.85 20.20 -3.39
N LEU A 240 9.88 19.36 -3.31
CA LEU A 240 10.96 19.51 -2.34
C LEU A 240 11.93 20.61 -2.78
N THR A 241 12.15 21.62 -1.94
CA THR A 241 13.10 22.72 -2.25
C THR A 241 14.49 22.50 -1.68
N GLY A 242 14.65 21.53 -0.76
CA GLY A 242 15.88 21.31 -0.02
C GLY A 242 16.13 22.38 1.06
N THR A 243 15.10 23.12 1.47
CA THR A 243 15.22 24.24 2.41
C THR A 243 14.26 24.10 3.60
N VAL A 244 14.46 24.91 4.64
CA VAL A 244 13.57 24.97 5.81
C VAL A 244 12.09 25.25 5.47
N ARG A 245 11.80 25.76 4.26
CA ARG A 245 10.43 25.99 3.80
C ARG A 245 9.65 24.69 3.59
N ASP A 246 10.33 23.56 3.44
CA ASP A 246 9.72 22.25 3.20
C ASP A 246 9.01 21.70 4.46
N ILE A 247 9.30 22.21 5.66
CA ILE A 247 8.73 21.72 6.92
C ILE A 247 7.21 21.82 6.92
N GLY A 248 6.63 22.95 6.51
CA GLY A 248 5.17 23.14 6.48
C GLY A 248 4.46 22.13 5.56
N PRO A 249 4.85 22.04 4.28
CA PRO A 249 4.37 21.01 3.37
C PRO A 249 4.58 19.58 3.88
N MET A 250 5.74 19.27 4.47
CA MET A 250 6.04 17.96 5.04
C MET A 250 5.06 17.59 6.17
N MET A 251 4.71 18.53 7.06
CA MET A 251 3.70 18.28 8.10
C MET A 251 2.32 17.96 7.51
N GLY A 252 1.96 18.61 6.39
CA GLY A 252 0.75 18.30 5.64
C GLY A 252 0.76 16.88 5.05
N GLU A 253 1.89 16.44 4.49
CA GLU A 253 2.04 15.07 3.96
C GLU A 253 1.97 14.02 5.07
N LEU A 254 2.57 14.28 6.24
CA LEU A 254 2.46 13.39 7.40
C LEU A 254 1.01 13.24 7.88
N ALA A 255 0.25 14.33 7.94
CA ALA A 255 -1.15 14.28 8.31
C ALA A 255 -2.00 13.50 7.30
N ARG A 256 -1.67 13.59 6.00
CA ARG A 256 -2.33 12.82 4.94
C ARG A 256 -1.98 11.34 5.04
N ASP A 257 -0.69 10.99 5.14
CA ASP A 257 -0.21 9.62 5.29
C ASP A 257 -0.84 8.92 6.51
N PHE A 258 -0.92 9.60 7.65
CA PHE A 258 -1.59 9.08 8.84
C PHE A 258 -3.08 8.77 8.59
N LYS A 259 -3.79 9.68 7.89
CA LYS A 259 -5.20 9.48 7.55
C LYS A 259 -5.42 8.34 6.57
N GLU A 260 -4.49 8.11 5.65
CA GLU A 260 -4.59 7.06 4.63
C GLU A 260 -4.19 5.68 5.16
N GLU A 261 -3.17 5.60 6.03
CA GLU A 261 -2.57 4.31 6.42
C GLU A 261 -2.86 3.84 7.84
N SER A 262 -3.36 4.70 8.74
CA SER A 262 -3.48 4.32 10.15
C SER A 262 -4.76 4.80 10.83
N HIS A 263 -5.59 5.56 10.12
CA HIS A 263 -6.81 6.12 10.68
C HIS A 263 -7.80 5.05 11.16
N ASP A 264 -8.00 3.97 10.40
CA ASP A 264 -8.98 2.95 10.75
C ASP A 264 -8.50 2.08 11.93
N ASP A 265 -7.22 1.70 11.95
CA ASP A 265 -6.59 1.02 13.09
C ASP A 265 -6.72 1.86 14.38
N ILE A 266 -6.42 3.16 14.28
CA ILE A 266 -6.50 4.08 15.42
C ILE A 266 -7.95 4.25 15.88
N LYS A 267 -8.92 4.32 14.96
CA LYS A 267 -10.35 4.34 15.30
C LYS A 267 -10.75 3.09 16.07
N GLU A 268 -10.34 1.91 15.62
CA GLU A 268 -10.66 0.66 16.31
C GLU A 268 -10.03 0.61 17.70
N MET A 269 -8.78 1.06 17.85
CA MET A 269 -8.11 1.14 19.15
C MET A 269 -8.81 2.13 20.09
N LEU A 270 -9.14 3.34 19.61
CA LEU A 270 -9.88 4.34 20.39
C LEU A 270 -11.25 3.78 20.82
N TYR A 271 -11.95 3.09 19.92
CA TYR A 271 -13.21 2.42 20.22
C TYR A 271 -13.02 1.39 21.35
N LYS A 272 -12.04 0.49 21.24
CA LYS A 272 -11.73 -0.52 22.27
C LYS A 272 -11.37 0.11 23.62
N ILE A 273 -10.70 1.26 23.62
CA ILE A 273 -10.30 1.98 24.84
C ILE A 273 -11.51 2.63 25.52
N PHE A 274 -12.32 3.40 24.77
CA PHE A 274 -13.34 4.29 25.36
C PHE A 274 -14.73 3.68 25.44
N MET A 275 -15.09 2.76 24.55
CA MET A 275 -16.44 2.21 24.49
C MET A 275 -16.90 1.52 25.78
N PRO A 276 -16.06 0.74 26.49
CA PRO A 276 -16.47 0.12 27.76
C PRO A 276 -16.93 1.14 28.81
N ASP A 277 -16.29 2.31 28.89
CA ASP A 277 -16.64 3.34 29.87
C ASP A 277 -17.87 4.14 29.44
N ILE A 278 -18.05 4.37 28.13
CA ILE A 278 -19.29 4.95 27.56
C ILE A 278 -20.49 4.04 27.88
N ILE A 279 -20.37 2.74 27.64
CA ILE A 279 -21.44 1.76 27.93
C ILE A 279 -21.81 1.80 29.42
N LYS A 280 -20.81 1.82 30.32
CA LYS A 280 -21.07 1.92 31.76
C LYS A 280 -21.81 3.19 32.13
N HIS A 281 -21.48 4.31 31.50
CA HIS A 281 -22.15 5.59 31.78
C HIS A 281 -23.61 5.54 31.32
N VAL A 282 -23.89 5.00 30.12
CA VAL A 282 -25.25 4.81 29.59
C VAL A 282 -26.07 3.86 30.47
N GLN A 283 -25.45 2.80 30.99
CA GLN A 283 -26.10 1.83 31.87
C GLN A 283 -26.33 2.37 33.29
N SER A 284 -25.67 3.46 33.67
CA SER A 284 -25.78 4.02 35.01
C SER A 284 -27.19 4.55 35.27
N GLY A 285 -27.77 4.16 36.41
CA GLY A 285 -29.14 4.55 36.77
C GLY A 285 -30.26 3.82 36.02
N ALA A 286 -29.95 3.05 34.97
CA ALA A 286 -30.94 2.23 34.27
C ALA A 286 -31.65 1.23 35.19
N PRO A 287 -30.98 0.53 36.13
CA PRO A 287 -31.66 -0.36 37.06
C PRO A 287 -32.69 0.35 37.95
N ASP A 288 -32.34 1.52 38.49
CA ASP A 288 -33.22 2.25 39.40
C ASP A 288 -34.34 2.98 38.67
N TRP A 289 -34.09 3.46 37.45
CA TRP A 289 -35.15 3.91 36.56
C TRP A 289 -36.14 2.79 36.24
N TYR A 290 -35.65 1.60 35.89
CA TYR A 290 -36.51 0.47 35.52
C TYR A 290 -37.33 -0.04 36.70
N LYS A 291 -36.76 -0.09 37.92
CA LYS A 291 -37.50 -0.40 39.15
C LYS A 291 -38.67 0.56 39.38
N ARG A 292 -38.44 1.88 39.22
CA ARG A 292 -39.49 2.90 39.37
C ARG A 292 -40.60 2.71 38.35
N LYS A 293 -40.24 2.51 37.08
CA LYS A 293 -41.20 2.23 36.03
C LYS A 293 -42.10 1.02 36.34
N LEU A 294 -41.49 -0.08 36.82
CA LEU A 294 -42.25 -1.28 37.20
C LEU A 294 -43.23 -1.03 38.37
N GLN A 295 -42.87 -0.14 39.31
CA GLN A 295 -43.76 0.25 40.40
C GLN A 295 -44.92 1.10 39.90
N ASP A 296 -44.64 2.11 39.06
CA ASP A 296 -45.66 2.97 38.46
C ASP A 296 -46.68 2.16 37.62
N ASP A 297 -46.19 1.17 36.86
CA ASP A 297 -47.04 0.27 36.04
C ASP A 297 -47.92 -0.67 36.91
N MET A 298 -47.52 -0.97 38.15
CA MET A 298 -48.30 -1.78 39.09
C MET A 298 -49.35 -0.98 39.87
N GLU A 299 -49.12 0.32 40.12
CA GLU A 299 -50.07 1.21 40.82
C GLU A 299 -51.13 1.79 39.89
N GLY A 300 -50.91 1.74 38.57
CA GLY A 300 -51.87 2.13 37.53
C GLY A 300 -52.86 1.06 37.07
N GLN A 301 -52.84 -0.14 37.66
CA GLN A 301 -53.80 -1.25 37.46
C GLN A 301 -54.77 -1.36 38.64
#